data_AF-A0A3B5M5X3-F1
#
_entry.id   AF-A0A3B5M5X3-F1
#
_cell.length_a   1.000
_cell.length_b   1.000
_cell.length_c   1.000
_cell.angle_alpha   90.00
_cell.angle_beta   90.00
_cell.angle_gamma   90.00
#
_symmetry.space_group_name_H-M   'P 1'
#
loop_
_entity.id
_entity.type
_entity.pdbx_description
1 polymer ?
#
loop_
_entity_poly.entity_id
_entity_poly.type
_entity_poly.pdbx_seq_one_letter_code
_entity_poly.pdbx_strand_id
1 'polypeptide(L)'
;MGNRVGREDYEWVYTDQPHADRRKEILAKYPEIKSLMGPDQRLKWIVCMMVGIQFLAFYLVKDLDWKWVLFWTYAFGSCINHSMTLAIHEISHNTAFGNNKAMWNRYFAMFANLPIGLPYSASFKRYHLDHHRYLGGDGIDVDIPTDFEGWFFCTRLRKFVWIILQPLFYAVRPLCINPKPVSQLELTNVAVQLCFDVLLYWTWGAKPVVYMLAGSMLGMGLHPISGHFIAEHYMFLKGHETYSYYGCLNLLTFNVGYHNEHHDFPSIPGRRLPLVSTRIAPEYYNDLPQYTSWVRVLYDFITDDTLSPYSRIKRKLKGEVKQE
;
A
#
# COMPACT_ATOMS: atom_id res chain seq x y z
N MET A 1 9.74 -26.55 21.87
CA MET A 1 10.84 -25.74 21.30
C MET A 1 10.47 -25.49 19.85
N GLY A 2 10.10 -24.25 19.54
CA GLY A 2 9.37 -23.90 18.32
C GLY A 2 10.27 -23.95 17.09
N ASN A 3 9.77 -24.54 16.01
CA ASN A 3 10.39 -24.53 14.69
C ASN A 3 10.78 -23.10 14.32
N ARG A 4 12.09 -22.86 14.17
CA ARG A 4 12.65 -21.62 13.62
C ARG A 4 12.42 -21.65 12.11
N VAL A 5 11.98 -20.54 11.52
CA VAL A 5 11.73 -20.44 10.07
C VAL A 5 13.00 -20.78 9.27
N GLY A 6 12.83 -21.39 8.10
CA GLY A 6 13.93 -21.87 7.25
C GLY A 6 14.83 -20.81 6.59
N ARG A 7 14.59 -19.50 6.78
CA ARG A 7 15.44 -18.41 6.27
C ARG A 7 15.97 -17.53 7.39
N GLU A 8 17.27 -17.25 7.34
CA GLU A 8 17.97 -16.35 8.26
C GLU A 8 18.39 -15.03 7.58
N ASP A 9 18.17 -14.88 6.28
CA ASP A 9 18.50 -13.69 5.48
C ASP A 9 17.55 -13.58 4.26
N TYR A 10 17.55 -12.42 3.61
CA TYR A 10 16.85 -12.13 2.37
C TYR A 10 17.45 -12.88 1.17
N GLU A 11 16.69 -12.98 0.08
CA GLU A 11 17.23 -13.46 -1.19
C GLU A 11 17.98 -12.33 -1.90
N TRP A 12 19.30 -12.41 -1.96
CA TRP A 12 20.12 -11.44 -2.68
C TRP A 12 20.24 -11.78 -4.16
N VAL A 13 19.85 -10.84 -5.03
CA VAL A 13 19.99 -10.97 -6.49
C VAL A 13 20.90 -9.89 -7.07
N TYR A 14 21.51 -10.20 -8.22
CA TYR A 14 22.44 -9.33 -8.94
C TYR A 14 21.89 -8.81 -10.28
N THR A 15 20.62 -9.12 -10.55
CA THR A 15 19.82 -8.67 -11.69
C THR A 15 19.00 -7.44 -11.31
N ASP A 16 18.63 -6.65 -12.32
CA ASP A 16 17.71 -5.52 -12.15
C ASP A 16 16.27 -6.02 -11.92
N GLN A 17 15.36 -5.11 -11.53
CA GLN A 17 13.96 -5.46 -11.32
C GLN A 17 13.26 -5.83 -12.64
N PRO A 18 12.38 -6.84 -12.66
CA PRO A 18 11.79 -7.38 -13.89
C PRO A 18 10.85 -6.41 -14.62
N HIS A 19 10.26 -5.46 -13.89
CA HIS A 19 9.24 -4.56 -14.42
C HIS A 19 9.78 -3.58 -15.46
N ALA A 20 11.04 -3.15 -15.33
CA ALA A 20 11.62 -2.19 -16.26
C ALA A 20 11.79 -2.79 -17.66
N ASP A 21 12.31 -4.02 -17.72
CA ASP A 21 12.51 -4.75 -18.96
C ASP A 21 11.17 -5.18 -19.57
N ARG A 22 10.28 -5.75 -18.76
CA ARG A 22 8.94 -6.15 -19.23
C ARG A 22 8.13 -4.97 -19.75
N ARG A 23 8.15 -3.82 -19.07
CA ARG A 23 7.55 -2.57 -19.59
C ARG A 23 8.11 -2.20 -20.96
N LYS A 24 9.43 -2.26 -21.14
CA LYS A 24 10.10 -1.88 -22.39
C LYS A 24 9.69 -2.79 -23.54
N GLU A 25 9.67 -4.10 -23.31
CA GLU A 25 9.23 -5.10 -24.30
C GLU A 25 7.77 -4.92 -24.69
N ILE A 26 6.88 -4.78 -23.70
CA ILE A 26 5.46 -4.57 -23.94
C ILE A 26 5.21 -3.27 -24.70
N LEU A 27 5.88 -2.15 -24.36
CA LEU A 27 5.71 -0.89 -25.09
C LEU A 27 6.21 -0.94 -26.53
N ALA A 28 7.21 -1.78 -26.82
CA ALA A 28 7.70 -1.99 -28.17
C ALA A 28 6.70 -2.81 -29.01
N LYS A 29 6.08 -3.83 -28.39
CA LYS A 29 5.12 -4.72 -29.06
C LYS A 29 3.71 -4.13 -29.17
N TYR A 30 3.26 -3.43 -28.13
CA TYR A 30 1.90 -2.90 -27.96
C TYR A 30 1.92 -1.40 -27.59
N PRO A 31 2.31 -0.52 -28.53
CA PRO A 31 2.40 0.91 -28.27
C PRO A 31 1.05 1.55 -27.86
N GLU A 32 -0.08 0.93 -28.20
CA GLU A 32 -1.43 1.34 -27.83
C GLU A 32 -1.66 1.39 -26.31
N ILE A 33 -0.86 0.70 -25.50
CA ILE A 33 -0.91 0.79 -24.02
C ILE A 33 -0.74 2.23 -23.53
N LYS A 34 0.00 3.07 -24.27
CA LYS A 34 0.16 4.50 -23.92
C LYS A 34 -1.17 5.25 -23.87
N SER A 35 -2.20 4.79 -24.59
CA SER A 35 -3.55 5.39 -24.53
C SER A 35 -4.25 5.17 -23.18
N LEU A 36 -3.82 4.15 -22.41
CA LEU A 36 -4.33 3.89 -21.07
C LEU A 36 -3.69 4.81 -20.01
N MET A 37 -2.51 5.36 -20.30
CA MET A 37 -1.77 6.25 -19.41
C MET A 37 -2.41 7.63 -19.38
N GLY A 38 -2.95 8.03 -18.23
CA GLY A 38 -3.61 9.32 -18.08
C GLY A 38 -4.54 9.33 -16.89
N PRO A 39 -5.20 10.48 -16.61
CA PRO A 39 -6.04 10.59 -15.43
C PRO A 39 -7.31 9.73 -15.51
N ASP A 40 -7.76 9.23 -14.36
CA ASP A 40 -9.11 8.71 -14.16
C ASP A 40 -10.02 9.80 -13.59
N GLN A 41 -10.94 10.29 -14.42
CA GLN A 41 -11.88 11.34 -14.05
C GLN A 41 -12.85 10.92 -12.92
N ARG A 42 -13.04 9.62 -12.68
CA ARG A 42 -13.93 9.10 -11.63
C ARG A 42 -13.27 9.10 -10.25
N LEU A 43 -11.94 8.94 -10.20
CA LEU A 43 -11.21 8.75 -8.94
C LEU A 43 -11.49 9.88 -7.94
N LYS A 44 -11.44 11.14 -8.39
CA LYS A 44 -11.71 12.30 -7.53
C LYS A 44 -13.11 12.28 -6.91
N TRP A 45 -14.12 11.82 -7.66
CA TRP A 45 -15.49 11.76 -7.16
C TRP A 45 -15.70 10.61 -6.18
N ILE A 46 -15.09 9.46 -6.45
CA ILE A 46 -15.11 8.30 -5.54
C ILE A 46 -14.45 8.68 -4.21
N VAL A 47 -13.29 9.34 -4.25
CA VAL A 47 -12.58 9.80 -3.06
C VAL A 47 -13.40 10.84 -2.29
N CYS A 48 -13.97 11.85 -2.95
CA CYS A 48 -14.84 12.81 -2.28
C CYS A 48 -16.05 12.14 -1.61
N MET A 49 -16.66 11.14 -2.27
CA MET A 49 -17.74 10.35 -1.70
C MET A 49 -17.29 9.58 -0.46
N MET A 50 -16.15 8.88 -0.52
CA MET A 50 -15.61 8.12 0.60
C MET A 50 -15.25 9.02 1.79
N VAL A 51 -14.66 10.20 1.55
CA VAL A 51 -14.42 11.21 2.59
C VAL A 51 -15.76 11.66 3.20
N GLY A 52 -16.77 11.99 2.39
CA GLY A 52 -18.09 12.36 2.87
C GLY A 52 -18.76 11.26 3.71
N ILE A 53 -18.63 10.00 3.31
CA ILE A 53 -19.13 8.84 4.07
C ILE A 53 -18.40 8.73 5.42
N GLN A 54 -17.08 8.93 5.46
CA GLN A 54 -16.36 8.92 6.74
C GLN A 54 -16.74 10.07 7.66
N PHE A 55 -16.97 11.27 7.12
CA PHE A 55 -17.47 12.39 7.91
C PHE A 55 -18.85 12.11 8.51
N LEU A 56 -19.75 11.49 7.74
CA LEU A 56 -21.03 11.02 8.27
C LEU A 56 -20.83 9.96 9.36
N ALA A 57 -19.94 8.99 9.14
CA ALA A 57 -19.64 7.97 10.13
C ALA A 57 -19.10 8.58 11.44
N PHE A 58 -18.18 9.55 11.35
CA PHE A 58 -17.67 10.31 12.50
C PHE A 58 -18.79 10.98 13.29
N TYR A 59 -19.75 11.63 12.61
CA TYR A 59 -20.90 12.22 13.27
C TYR A 59 -21.79 11.18 13.96
N LEU A 60 -22.03 10.02 13.33
CA LEU A 60 -22.89 8.97 13.88
C LEU A 60 -22.27 8.25 15.08
N VAL A 61 -20.96 7.98 15.07
CA VAL A 61 -20.30 7.21 16.15
C VAL A 61 -20.18 7.99 17.46
N LYS A 62 -20.32 9.32 17.44
CA LYS A 62 -20.21 10.16 18.64
C LYS A 62 -21.24 9.81 19.72
N ASP A 63 -22.43 9.37 19.31
CA ASP A 63 -23.55 9.06 20.22
C ASP A 63 -23.64 7.56 20.56
N LEU A 64 -22.79 6.70 19.97
CA LEU A 64 -22.83 5.26 20.20
C LEU A 64 -22.13 4.83 21.48
N ASP A 65 -22.57 3.73 22.09
CA ASP A 65 -21.80 3.05 23.13
C ASP A 65 -20.43 2.58 22.59
N TRP A 66 -19.40 2.57 23.44
CA TRP A 66 -18.04 2.18 23.06
C TRP A 66 -17.95 0.81 22.37
N LYS A 67 -18.73 -0.18 22.80
CA LYS A 67 -18.79 -1.50 22.14
C LYS A 67 -19.18 -1.39 20.66
N TRP A 68 -20.12 -0.50 20.34
CA TRP A 68 -20.59 -0.27 18.97
C TRP A 68 -19.62 0.59 18.19
N VAL A 69 -18.95 1.56 18.84
CA VAL A 69 -17.82 2.29 18.22
C VAL A 69 -16.76 1.31 17.76
N LEU A 70 -16.29 0.40 18.63
CA LEU A 70 -15.27 -0.58 18.28
C LEU A 70 -15.74 -1.56 17.19
N PHE A 71 -16.99 -2.05 17.28
CA PHE A 71 -17.58 -2.91 16.25
C PHE A 71 -17.59 -2.23 14.88
N TRP A 72 -18.12 -1.01 14.77
CA TRP A 72 -18.19 -0.29 13.51
C TRP A 72 -16.82 0.18 13.02
N THR A 73 -15.90 0.46 13.93
CA THR A 73 -14.50 0.74 13.58
C THR A 73 -13.90 -0.41 12.79
N TYR A 74 -14.05 -1.64 13.26
CA TYR A 74 -13.53 -2.81 12.55
C TYR A 74 -14.36 -3.14 11.30
N ALA A 75 -15.68 -3.28 11.43
CA ALA A 75 -16.53 -3.77 10.35
C ALA A 75 -16.66 -2.80 9.16
N PHE A 76 -16.58 -1.49 9.41
CA PHE A 76 -16.86 -0.47 8.40
C PHE A 76 -15.70 0.53 8.25
N GLY A 77 -15.28 1.14 9.36
CA GLY A 77 -14.24 2.18 9.35
C GLY A 77 -12.91 1.68 8.79
N SER A 78 -12.51 0.47 9.17
CA SER A 78 -11.28 -0.15 8.72
C SER A 78 -11.29 -0.48 7.23
N CYS A 79 -12.43 -0.94 6.69
CA CYS A 79 -12.63 -1.18 5.26
C CYS A 79 -12.47 0.10 4.45
N ILE A 80 -13.11 1.20 4.88
CA ILE A 80 -13.02 2.47 4.16
C ILE A 80 -11.64 3.09 4.33
N ASN A 81 -11.03 3.04 5.51
CA ASN A 81 -9.67 3.55 5.71
C ASN A 81 -8.67 2.81 4.83
N HIS A 82 -8.77 1.47 4.76
CA HIS A 82 -7.92 0.68 3.88
C HIS A 82 -8.15 1.01 2.39
N SER A 83 -9.41 1.17 1.98
CA SER A 83 -9.71 1.63 0.63
C SER A 83 -9.12 3.03 0.36
N MET A 84 -9.21 3.94 1.33
CA MET A 84 -8.68 5.29 1.23
C MET A 84 -7.15 5.33 1.13
N THR A 85 -6.43 4.44 1.83
CA THR A 85 -4.97 4.35 1.67
C THR A 85 -4.58 3.95 0.26
N LEU A 86 -5.37 3.11 -0.39
CA LEU A 86 -5.18 2.72 -1.79
C LEU A 86 -5.64 3.78 -2.78
N ALA A 87 -6.61 4.62 -2.41
CA ALA A 87 -6.90 5.82 -3.17
C ALA A 87 -5.73 6.81 -3.13
N ILE A 88 -5.10 7.01 -1.97
CA ILE A 88 -3.89 7.84 -1.83
C ILE A 88 -2.74 7.25 -2.65
N HIS A 89 -2.61 5.92 -2.68
CA HIS A 89 -1.69 5.22 -3.59
C HIS A 89 -1.92 5.63 -5.05
N GLU A 90 -3.14 5.52 -5.57
CA GLU A 90 -3.46 5.94 -6.94
C GLU A 90 -3.13 7.43 -7.18
N ILE A 91 -3.54 8.30 -6.25
CA ILE A 91 -3.28 9.75 -6.35
C ILE A 91 -1.77 10.05 -6.35
N SER A 92 -0.95 9.23 -5.68
CA SER A 92 0.51 9.39 -5.64
C SER A 92 1.15 9.24 -7.03
N HIS A 93 0.55 8.44 -7.91
CA HIS A 93 0.90 8.29 -9.32
C HIS A 93 0.33 9.40 -10.22
N ASN A 94 -0.25 10.44 -9.62
CA ASN A 94 -0.91 11.57 -10.26
C ASN A 94 -2.12 11.16 -11.13
N THR A 95 -2.77 10.03 -10.86
CA THR A 95 -3.88 9.54 -11.70
C THR A 95 -5.19 10.30 -11.50
N ALA A 96 -5.33 11.12 -10.45
CA ALA A 96 -6.55 11.90 -10.24
C ALA A 96 -6.65 13.13 -11.15
N PHE A 97 -5.55 13.88 -11.31
CA PHE A 97 -5.53 15.12 -12.12
C PHE A 97 -4.50 15.11 -13.26
N GLY A 98 -3.70 14.04 -13.39
CA GLY A 98 -2.62 13.92 -14.36
C GLY A 98 -1.32 14.60 -13.94
N ASN A 99 -0.25 14.29 -14.66
CA ASN A 99 1.11 14.80 -14.37
C ASN A 99 1.23 16.32 -14.51
N ASN A 100 0.49 16.93 -15.44
CA ASN A 100 0.48 18.40 -15.64
C ASN A 100 -0.07 19.16 -14.43
N LYS A 101 -0.78 18.49 -13.51
CA LYS A 101 -1.35 19.06 -12.30
C LYS A 101 -0.85 18.32 -11.06
N ALA A 102 0.44 18.03 -11.00
CA ALA A 102 1.05 17.27 -9.90
C ALA A 102 0.70 17.85 -8.51
N MET A 103 0.73 19.17 -8.33
CA MET A 103 0.39 19.81 -7.04
C MET A 103 -1.08 19.62 -6.64
N TRP A 104 -2.00 19.56 -7.61
CA TRP A 104 -3.41 19.29 -7.32
C TRP A 104 -3.58 17.87 -6.77
N ASN A 105 -2.82 16.90 -7.29
CA ASN A 105 -2.79 15.55 -6.72
C ASN A 105 -2.23 15.57 -5.29
N ARG A 106 -1.22 16.41 -4.96
CA ARG A 106 -0.67 16.50 -3.59
C ARG A 106 -1.72 16.99 -2.60
N TYR A 107 -2.37 18.11 -2.88
CA TYR A 107 -3.40 18.65 -2.00
C TYR A 107 -4.62 17.74 -1.91
N PHE A 108 -4.99 17.09 -3.02
CA PHE A 108 -6.08 16.12 -3.01
C PHE A 108 -5.74 14.85 -2.22
N ALA A 109 -4.49 14.40 -2.25
CA ALA A 109 -4.02 13.31 -1.39
C ALA A 109 -4.11 13.68 0.10
N MET A 110 -3.77 14.92 0.48
CA MET A 110 -3.94 15.41 1.86
C MET A 110 -5.41 15.46 2.26
N PHE A 111 -6.31 15.83 1.34
CA PHE A 111 -7.76 15.77 1.58
C PHE A 111 -8.25 14.32 1.76
N ALA A 112 -7.80 13.40 0.91
CA ALA A 112 -8.08 11.98 1.04
C ALA A 112 -7.49 11.38 2.34
N ASN A 113 -6.42 11.97 2.86
CA ASN A 113 -5.76 11.56 4.09
C ASN A 113 -6.57 11.89 5.35
N LEU A 114 -7.48 12.88 5.32
CA LEU A 114 -8.18 13.35 6.52
C LEU A 114 -8.80 12.21 7.34
N PRO A 115 -9.54 11.24 6.75
CA PRO A 115 -10.15 10.15 7.50
C PRO A 115 -9.18 9.06 8.02
N ILE A 116 -7.88 9.18 7.75
CA ILE A 116 -6.87 8.23 8.23
C ILE A 116 -6.36 8.62 9.62
N GLY A 117 -6.35 9.91 9.97
CA GLY A 117 -5.89 10.41 11.27
C GLY A 117 -4.37 10.50 11.45
N LEU A 118 -3.58 10.15 10.43
CA LEU A 118 -2.11 10.25 10.47
C LEU A 118 -1.59 10.92 9.19
N PRO A 119 -0.73 11.95 9.27
CA PRO A 119 -0.35 12.77 8.12
C PRO A 119 0.70 12.09 7.21
N TYR A 120 0.31 11.05 6.48
CA TYR A 120 1.27 10.19 5.77
C TYR A 120 1.31 10.41 4.26
N SER A 121 0.27 10.99 3.63
CA SER A 121 0.14 11.05 2.16
C SER A 121 1.32 11.71 1.43
N ALA A 122 1.92 12.76 2.01
CA ALA A 122 3.06 13.46 1.41
C ALA A 122 4.33 12.58 1.43
N SER A 123 4.66 11.99 2.59
CA SER A 123 5.81 11.09 2.74
C SER A 123 5.61 9.79 1.96
N PHE A 124 4.40 9.23 2.01
CA PHE A 124 4.03 7.98 1.32
C PHE A 124 4.43 8.04 -0.14
N LYS A 125 4.04 9.10 -0.86
CA LYS A 125 4.41 9.22 -2.28
C LYS A 125 5.92 9.13 -2.50
N ARG A 126 6.73 9.81 -1.70
CA ARG A 126 8.18 9.88 -1.92
C ARG A 126 8.80 8.49 -1.81
N TYR A 127 8.46 7.77 -0.74
CA TYR A 127 8.93 6.41 -0.52
C TYR A 127 8.34 5.41 -1.52
N HIS A 128 7.07 5.58 -1.89
CA HIS A 128 6.38 4.72 -2.84
C HIS A 128 6.94 4.84 -4.26
N LEU A 129 7.31 6.05 -4.69
CA LEU A 129 7.99 6.22 -5.98
C LEU A 129 9.39 5.62 -6.00
N ASP A 130 10.13 5.73 -4.89
CA ASP A 130 11.42 5.04 -4.73
C ASP A 130 11.23 3.53 -4.81
N HIS A 131 10.20 2.98 -4.18
CA HIS A 131 9.85 1.56 -4.24
C HIS A 131 9.57 1.08 -5.67
N HIS A 132 8.78 1.80 -6.47
CA HIS A 132 8.58 1.43 -7.87
C HIS A 132 9.84 1.52 -8.72
N ARG A 133 10.70 2.49 -8.43
CA ARG A 133 11.91 2.76 -9.22
C ARG A 133 13.04 1.81 -8.88
N TYR A 134 13.22 1.55 -7.59
CA TYR A 134 14.31 0.83 -6.97
C TYR A 134 13.77 -0.36 -6.16
N LEU A 135 12.74 -1.05 -6.67
CA LEU A 135 12.17 -2.23 -6.03
C LEU A 135 13.29 -3.13 -5.51
N GLY A 136 13.19 -3.66 -4.30
CA GLY A 136 14.20 -4.54 -3.70
C GLY A 136 15.54 -3.85 -3.37
N GLY A 137 15.70 -2.56 -3.66
CA GLY A 137 16.96 -1.83 -3.54
C GLY A 137 17.37 -1.64 -2.09
N ASP A 138 18.51 -2.22 -1.70
CA ASP A 138 19.01 -2.12 -0.34
C ASP A 138 19.24 -0.66 0.10
N GLY A 139 18.77 -0.32 1.30
CA GLY A 139 18.84 1.04 1.86
C GLY A 139 17.93 2.08 1.20
N ILE A 140 17.16 1.72 0.16
CA ILE A 140 16.29 2.66 -0.58
C ILE A 140 14.83 2.24 -0.54
N ASP A 141 14.55 0.98 -0.85
CA ASP A 141 13.20 0.42 -0.81
C ASP A 141 12.80 0.11 0.64
N VAL A 142 12.06 1.05 1.23
CA VAL A 142 11.60 0.97 2.62
C VAL A 142 10.41 0.02 2.81
N ASP A 143 9.88 -0.58 1.74
CA ASP A 143 8.82 -1.59 1.88
C ASP A 143 9.38 -2.92 2.44
N ILE A 144 10.68 -3.17 2.29
CA ILE A 144 11.35 -4.37 2.79
C ILE A 144 11.53 -4.27 4.32
N PRO A 145 11.09 -5.27 5.11
CA PRO A 145 11.30 -5.28 6.56
C PRO A 145 12.75 -5.14 6.96
N THR A 146 13.02 -4.61 8.16
CA THR A 146 14.37 -4.58 8.74
C THR A 146 14.89 -5.96 9.14
N ASP A 147 16.21 -6.09 9.33
CA ASP A 147 16.82 -7.34 9.84
C ASP A 147 16.21 -7.78 11.17
N PHE A 148 15.91 -6.81 12.05
CA PHE A 148 15.23 -7.10 13.32
C PHE A 148 13.85 -7.71 13.08
N GLU A 149 13.06 -7.16 12.15
CA GLU A 149 11.74 -7.70 11.83
C GLU A 149 11.85 -9.14 11.28
N GLY A 150 12.80 -9.39 10.37
CA GLY A 150 13.09 -10.72 9.83
C GLY A 150 13.48 -11.73 10.91
N TRP A 151 14.46 -11.38 11.73
CA TRP A 151 15.00 -12.24 12.78
C TRP A 151 14.02 -12.49 13.92
N PHE A 152 13.32 -11.46 14.39
CA PHE A 152 12.46 -11.58 15.56
C PHE A 152 11.14 -12.24 15.24
N PHE A 153 10.46 -11.84 14.15
CA PHE A 153 9.14 -12.32 13.77
C PHE A 153 9.19 -13.58 12.89
N CYS A 154 10.04 -14.53 13.27
CA CYS A 154 10.32 -15.76 12.53
C CYS A 154 9.59 -17.01 13.10
N THR A 155 8.47 -16.85 13.81
CA THR A 155 7.66 -17.96 14.32
C THR A 155 6.18 -17.64 14.13
N ARG A 156 5.29 -18.65 14.07
CA ARG A 156 3.86 -18.44 13.78
C ARG A 156 3.20 -17.38 14.65
N LEU A 157 3.35 -17.49 15.97
CA LEU A 157 2.79 -16.52 16.92
C LEU A 157 3.37 -15.11 16.71
N ARG A 158 4.68 -15.02 16.46
CA ARG A 158 5.32 -13.71 16.24
C ARG A 158 4.91 -13.12 14.89
N LYS A 159 4.80 -13.90 13.82
CA LYS A 159 4.27 -13.45 12.52
C LYS A 159 2.83 -12.93 12.64
N PHE A 160 2.00 -13.60 13.43
CA PHE A 160 0.65 -13.12 13.74
C PHE A 160 0.68 -11.74 14.42
N VAL A 161 1.52 -11.57 15.45
CA VAL A 161 1.70 -10.26 16.11
C VAL A 161 2.28 -9.22 15.15
N TRP A 162 3.21 -9.62 14.27
CA TRP A 162 3.80 -8.73 13.26
C TRP A 162 2.75 -8.17 12.31
N ILE A 163 1.80 -8.98 11.85
CA ILE A 163 0.67 -8.53 11.01
C ILE A 163 -0.20 -7.51 11.76
N ILE A 164 -0.48 -7.73 13.05
CA ILE A 164 -1.25 -6.77 13.85
C ILE A 164 -0.51 -5.41 13.95
N LEU A 165 0.81 -5.45 14.14
CA LEU A 165 1.66 -4.27 14.31
C LEU A 165 2.17 -3.69 12.99
N GLN A 166 1.84 -4.30 11.87
CA GLN A 166 2.30 -3.92 10.55
C GLN A 166 2.12 -2.43 10.20
N PRO A 167 0.99 -1.78 10.56
CA PRO A 167 0.82 -0.34 10.31
C PRO A 167 1.88 0.52 11.01
N LEU A 168 2.32 0.10 12.20
CA LEU A 168 3.37 0.78 12.96
C LEU A 168 4.73 0.60 12.27
N PHE A 169 5.02 -0.60 11.75
CA PHE A 169 6.24 -0.82 10.99
C PHE A 169 6.25 0.02 9.71
N TYR A 170 5.15 0.08 8.95
CA TYR A 170 5.06 0.94 7.77
C TYR A 170 5.25 2.42 8.08
N ALA A 171 4.84 2.89 9.27
CA ALA A 171 5.04 4.27 9.69
C ALA A 171 6.50 4.56 10.12
N VAL A 172 7.13 3.64 10.85
CA VAL A 172 8.44 3.87 11.49
C VAL A 172 9.61 3.43 10.61
N ARG A 173 9.48 2.32 9.91
CA ARG A 173 10.55 1.69 9.12
C ARG A 173 11.20 2.65 8.10
N PRO A 174 10.47 3.51 7.37
CA PRO A 174 11.10 4.47 6.47
C PRO A 174 12.09 5.41 7.17
N LEU A 175 11.80 5.79 8.42
CA LEU A 175 12.66 6.66 9.24
C LEU A 175 13.93 5.94 9.71
N CYS A 176 13.91 4.61 9.78
CA CYS A 176 15.07 3.80 10.16
C CYS A 176 15.95 3.43 8.95
N ILE A 177 15.34 3.13 7.81
CA ILE A 177 16.05 2.64 6.62
C ILE A 177 16.59 3.79 5.76
N ASN A 178 15.76 4.78 5.45
CA ASN A 178 16.09 5.82 4.49
C ASN A 178 15.46 7.16 4.89
N PRO A 179 15.86 7.76 6.03
CA PRO A 179 15.25 8.99 6.52
C PRO A 179 15.45 10.13 5.51
N LYS A 180 14.35 10.59 4.93
CA LYS A 180 14.35 11.73 4.00
C LYS A 180 14.27 13.07 4.76
N PRO A 181 14.90 14.15 4.23
CA PRO A 181 14.69 15.49 4.75
C PRO A 181 13.22 15.91 4.69
N VAL A 182 12.74 16.57 5.74
CA VAL A 182 11.35 17.04 5.84
C VAL A 182 11.10 18.15 4.82
N SER A 183 10.07 17.96 3.98
CA SER A 183 9.65 18.91 2.96
C SER A 183 8.51 19.81 3.42
N GLN A 184 8.29 20.92 2.70
CA GLN A 184 7.15 21.83 2.95
C GLN A 184 5.79 21.12 2.78
N LEU A 185 5.70 20.13 1.89
CA LEU A 185 4.48 19.35 1.70
C LEU A 185 4.21 18.44 2.91
N GLU A 186 5.24 17.87 3.53
CA GLU A 186 5.09 17.05 4.74
C GLU A 186 4.66 17.93 5.93
N LEU A 187 5.27 19.10 6.10
CA LEU A 187 4.84 20.08 7.11
C LEU A 187 3.38 20.51 6.89
N THR A 188 2.98 20.76 5.64
CA THR A 188 1.60 21.10 5.29
C THR A 188 0.65 19.94 5.59
N ASN A 189 1.02 18.70 5.25
CA ASN A 189 0.19 17.53 5.56
C ASN A 189 0.00 17.36 7.08
N VAL A 190 1.07 17.53 7.86
CA VAL A 190 1.03 17.47 9.33
C VAL A 190 0.10 18.55 9.88
N ALA A 191 0.26 19.80 9.44
CA ALA A 191 -0.58 20.90 9.88
C ALA A 191 -2.07 20.66 9.56
N VAL A 192 -2.38 20.25 8.32
CA VAL A 192 -3.77 19.97 7.89
C VAL A 192 -4.38 18.82 8.70
N GLN A 193 -3.65 17.72 8.89
CA GLN A 193 -4.17 16.57 9.64
C GLN A 193 -4.38 16.90 11.11
N LEU A 194 -3.39 17.52 11.79
CA LEU A 194 -3.52 17.86 13.20
C LEU A 194 -4.64 18.87 13.44
N CYS A 195 -4.78 19.87 12.56
CA CYS A 195 -5.91 20.79 12.62
C CYS A 195 -7.25 20.04 12.47
N PHE A 196 -7.35 19.09 11.55
CA PHE A 196 -8.55 18.28 11.38
C PHE A 196 -8.85 17.42 12.61
N ASP A 197 -7.85 16.70 13.15
CA ASP A 197 -8.00 15.82 14.31
C ASP A 197 -8.45 16.61 15.55
N VAL A 198 -7.84 17.78 15.79
CA VAL A 198 -8.22 18.68 16.89
C VAL A 198 -9.63 19.21 16.70
N LEU A 199 -10.01 19.61 15.48
CA LEU A 199 -11.36 20.11 15.19
C LEU A 199 -12.40 18.99 15.36
N LEU A 200 -12.06 17.77 14.96
CA LEU A 200 -12.92 16.59 15.11
C LEU A 200 -13.14 16.28 16.61
N TYR A 201 -12.07 16.30 17.40
CA TYR A 201 -12.14 16.11 18.85
C TYR A 201 -12.99 17.19 19.52
N TRP A 202 -12.73 18.46 19.18
CA TRP A 202 -13.40 19.59 19.81
C TRP A 202 -14.91 19.66 19.47
N THR A 203 -15.29 19.23 18.26
CA THR A 203 -16.70 19.26 17.82
C THR A 203 -17.50 18.03 18.23
N TRP A 204 -16.93 16.82 18.16
CA TRP A 204 -17.66 15.56 18.38
C TRP A 204 -17.05 14.63 19.44
N GLY A 205 -16.01 15.08 20.14
CA GLY A 205 -15.40 14.36 21.27
C GLY A 205 -14.44 13.25 20.86
N ALA A 206 -14.13 12.37 21.82
CA ALA A 206 -13.09 11.35 21.66
C ALA A 206 -13.50 10.17 20.75
N LYS A 207 -14.78 9.79 20.70
CA LYS A 207 -15.21 8.56 20.00
C LYS A 207 -14.91 8.59 18.49
N PRO A 208 -15.17 9.67 17.74
CA PRO A 208 -14.83 9.72 16.31
C PRO A 208 -13.31 9.70 16.06
N VAL A 209 -12.51 10.31 16.93
CA VAL A 209 -11.05 10.27 16.86
C VAL A 209 -10.54 8.84 17.08
N VAL A 210 -11.09 8.13 18.08
CA VAL A 210 -10.76 6.71 18.30
C VAL A 210 -11.18 5.87 17.12
N TYR A 211 -12.40 6.05 16.59
CA TYR A 211 -12.87 5.34 15.40
C TYR A 211 -11.94 5.57 14.19
N MET A 212 -11.48 6.80 13.98
CA MET A 212 -10.56 7.15 12.90
C MET A 212 -9.19 6.45 13.04
N LEU A 213 -8.52 6.64 14.18
CA LEU A 213 -7.17 6.11 14.40
C LEU A 213 -7.16 4.58 14.53
N ALA A 214 -8.11 4.02 15.30
CA ALA A 214 -8.23 2.57 15.42
C ALA A 214 -8.68 1.91 14.12
N GLY A 215 -9.50 2.58 13.30
CA GLY A 215 -9.88 2.11 11.98
C GLY A 215 -8.66 1.97 11.06
N SER A 216 -7.75 2.94 11.09
CA SER A 216 -6.48 2.88 10.36
C SER A 216 -5.58 1.75 10.84
N MET A 217 -5.43 1.58 12.16
CA MET A 217 -4.62 0.50 12.75
C MET A 217 -5.19 -0.89 12.47
N LEU A 218 -6.49 -1.07 12.63
CA LEU A 218 -7.12 -2.35 12.37
C LEU A 218 -7.16 -2.67 10.88
N GLY A 219 -7.45 -1.67 10.04
CA GLY A 219 -7.60 -1.85 8.59
C GLY A 219 -6.29 -2.19 7.91
N MET A 220 -5.19 -1.55 8.31
CA MET A 220 -3.87 -1.87 7.78
C MET A 220 -3.19 -3.05 8.52
N GLY A 221 -3.67 -3.42 9.71
CA GLY A 221 -3.14 -4.52 10.51
C GLY A 221 -3.75 -5.87 10.15
N LEU A 222 -4.35 -6.58 11.11
CA LEU A 222 -5.05 -7.84 10.84
C LEU A 222 -6.46 -7.57 10.26
N HIS A 223 -6.54 -7.51 8.93
CA HIS A 223 -7.79 -7.31 8.19
C HIS A 223 -7.76 -8.09 6.87
N PRO A 224 -8.89 -8.63 6.35
CA PRO A 224 -8.89 -9.38 5.09
C PRO A 224 -8.22 -8.69 3.90
N ILE A 225 -8.32 -7.35 3.85
CA ILE A 225 -7.76 -6.55 2.75
C ILE A 225 -6.24 -6.41 2.88
N SER A 226 -5.69 -6.32 4.10
CA SER A 226 -4.25 -6.07 4.35
C SER A 226 -3.32 -7.21 3.92
N GLY A 227 -3.87 -8.35 3.51
CA GLY A 227 -3.08 -9.40 2.87
C GLY A 227 -2.39 -8.93 1.59
N HIS A 228 -2.81 -7.83 0.96
CA HIS A 228 -2.12 -7.25 -0.20
C HIS A 228 -0.68 -6.84 0.14
N PHE A 229 -0.42 -6.23 1.30
CA PHE A 229 0.93 -5.84 1.72
C PHE A 229 1.93 -7.01 1.79
N ILE A 230 1.41 -8.24 1.95
CA ILE A 230 2.23 -9.45 1.91
C ILE A 230 2.23 -10.03 0.49
N ALA A 231 1.05 -10.15 -0.12
CA ALA A 231 0.88 -10.74 -1.45
C ALA A 231 1.77 -10.07 -2.49
N GLU A 232 1.86 -8.75 -2.43
CA GLU A 232 2.49 -7.94 -3.48
C GLU A 232 3.96 -8.29 -3.69
N HIS A 233 4.76 -8.39 -2.62
CA HIS A 233 6.22 -8.50 -2.74
C HIS A 233 6.91 -9.58 -1.91
N TYR A 234 6.16 -10.41 -1.18
CA TYR A 234 6.77 -11.54 -0.47
C TYR A 234 6.92 -12.74 -1.38
N MET A 235 8.11 -13.30 -1.40
CA MET A 235 8.50 -14.42 -2.23
C MET A 235 7.96 -15.74 -1.65
N PHE A 236 6.70 -16.03 -1.94
CA PHE A 236 6.06 -17.32 -1.62
C PHE A 236 6.55 -18.44 -2.54
N LEU A 237 6.96 -18.07 -3.76
CA LEU A 237 7.56 -18.96 -4.74
C LEU A 237 8.94 -18.42 -5.10
N LYS A 238 9.97 -19.25 -4.94
CA LYS A 238 11.35 -18.82 -5.16
C LYS A 238 11.53 -18.23 -6.57
N GLY A 239 12.17 -17.07 -6.65
CA GLY A 239 12.44 -16.37 -7.90
C GLY A 239 11.36 -15.38 -8.33
N HIS A 240 10.23 -15.30 -7.62
CA HIS A 240 9.17 -14.32 -7.91
C HIS A 240 9.08 -13.28 -6.80
N GLU A 241 9.22 -12.00 -7.16
CA GLU A 241 9.22 -10.87 -6.22
C GLU A 241 7.99 -9.97 -6.32
N THR A 242 7.11 -10.23 -7.29
CA THR A 242 5.88 -9.46 -7.49
C THR A 242 4.76 -10.38 -7.91
N TYR A 243 3.60 -10.29 -7.24
CA TYR A 243 2.44 -11.13 -7.53
C TYR A 243 1.20 -10.28 -7.76
N SER A 244 0.38 -10.70 -8.70
CA SER A 244 -0.95 -10.12 -8.88
C SER A 244 -2.01 -10.91 -8.10
N TYR A 245 -3.09 -10.24 -7.77
CA TYR A 245 -4.30 -10.75 -7.14
C TYR A 245 -5.49 -10.41 -8.03
N TYR A 246 -6.26 -11.43 -8.41
CA TYR A 246 -7.45 -11.28 -9.27
C TYR A 246 -8.74 -11.70 -8.56
N GLY A 247 -8.87 -11.38 -7.27
CA GLY A 247 -10.08 -11.64 -6.51
C GLY A 247 -10.99 -10.42 -6.32
N CYS A 248 -12.09 -10.62 -5.60
CA CYS A 248 -13.17 -9.63 -5.47
C CYS A 248 -12.80 -8.38 -4.66
N LEU A 249 -11.76 -8.45 -3.80
CA LEU A 249 -11.36 -7.30 -2.99
C LEU A 249 -10.80 -6.15 -3.84
N ASN A 250 -10.42 -6.41 -5.09
CA ASN A 250 -10.07 -5.38 -6.09
C ASN A 250 -11.17 -4.30 -6.25
N LEU A 251 -12.44 -4.68 -6.08
CA LEU A 251 -13.58 -3.75 -6.16
C LEU A 251 -13.53 -2.65 -5.09
N LEU A 252 -12.90 -2.93 -3.95
CA LEU A 252 -12.75 -2.01 -2.82
C LEU A 252 -11.37 -1.34 -2.80
N THR A 253 -10.45 -1.76 -3.67
CA THR A 253 -9.02 -1.44 -3.59
C THR A 253 -8.47 -0.89 -4.90
N PHE A 254 -9.35 -0.30 -5.72
CA PHE A 254 -8.99 0.35 -6.99
C PHE A 254 -8.20 -0.55 -7.93
N ASN A 255 -8.43 -1.87 -7.89
CA ASN A 255 -7.66 -2.88 -8.63
C ASN A 255 -6.15 -2.88 -8.34
N VAL A 256 -5.69 -2.46 -7.16
CA VAL A 256 -4.26 -2.54 -6.78
C VAL A 256 -3.70 -3.95 -6.90
N GLY A 257 -4.56 -4.97 -6.75
CA GLY A 257 -4.17 -6.37 -6.94
C GLY A 257 -3.63 -6.68 -8.33
N TYR A 258 -3.89 -5.89 -9.37
CA TYR A 258 -3.20 -6.00 -10.66
C TYR A 258 -1.76 -5.48 -10.55
N HIS A 259 -0.98 -6.06 -9.63
CA HIS A 259 0.21 -5.43 -9.09
C HIS A 259 1.43 -5.59 -10.01
N ASN A 260 1.55 -6.72 -10.72
CA ASN A 260 2.57 -6.83 -11.78
C ASN A 260 2.31 -5.80 -12.88
N GLU A 261 1.06 -5.66 -13.31
CA GLU A 261 0.63 -4.69 -14.31
C GLU A 261 0.88 -3.26 -13.84
N HIS A 262 0.58 -2.99 -12.57
CA HIS A 262 0.82 -1.70 -11.91
C HIS A 262 2.31 -1.35 -11.87
N HIS A 263 3.18 -2.27 -11.43
CA HIS A 263 4.62 -2.03 -11.42
C HIS A 263 5.23 -1.86 -12.81
N ASP A 264 4.71 -2.57 -13.80
CA ASP A 264 5.12 -2.37 -15.19
C ASP A 264 4.69 -0.96 -15.66
N PHE A 265 3.45 -0.55 -15.34
CA PHE A 265 2.82 0.67 -15.83
C PHE A 265 2.17 1.53 -14.74
N PRO A 266 2.96 2.16 -13.84
CA PRO A 266 2.41 2.88 -12.68
C PRO A 266 1.65 4.15 -13.06
N SER A 267 1.73 4.59 -14.32
CA SER A 267 0.96 5.71 -14.86
C SER A 267 -0.42 5.34 -15.40
N ILE A 268 -0.77 4.04 -15.43
CA ILE A 268 -2.10 3.57 -15.81
C ILE A 268 -2.96 3.49 -14.53
N PRO A 269 -4.10 4.19 -14.47
CA PRO A 269 -5.00 4.07 -13.32
C PRO A 269 -5.48 2.64 -13.13
N GLY A 270 -5.65 2.22 -11.88
CA GLY A 270 -6.03 0.85 -11.52
C GLY A 270 -7.27 0.33 -12.24
N ARG A 271 -8.27 1.19 -12.49
CA ARG A 271 -9.47 0.85 -13.27
C ARG A 271 -9.16 0.30 -14.68
N ARG A 272 -8.03 0.71 -15.28
CA ARG A 272 -7.61 0.33 -16.64
C ARG A 272 -6.58 -0.79 -16.65
N LEU A 273 -5.95 -1.13 -15.53
CA LEU A 273 -4.98 -2.22 -15.43
C LEU A 273 -5.51 -3.57 -15.94
N PRO A 274 -6.78 -3.96 -15.71
CA PRO A 274 -7.31 -5.20 -16.27
C PRO A 274 -7.22 -5.30 -17.79
N LEU A 275 -7.26 -4.17 -18.51
CA LEU A 275 -7.12 -4.18 -19.98
C LEU A 275 -5.72 -4.59 -20.42
N VAL A 276 -4.69 -4.31 -19.61
CA VAL A 276 -3.31 -4.68 -19.91
C VAL A 276 -3.18 -6.20 -19.95
N SER A 277 -3.58 -6.89 -18.88
CA SER A 277 -3.40 -8.35 -18.75
C SER A 277 -4.48 -9.20 -19.38
N THR A 278 -5.66 -8.67 -19.70
CA THR A 278 -6.74 -9.48 -20.31
C THR A 278 -6.93 -9.26 -21.81
N ARG A 279 -6.42 -8.16 -22.36
CA ARG A 279 -6.67 -7.78 -23.76
C ARG A 279 -5.42 -7.48 -24.55
N ILE A 280 -4.51 -6.67 -24.02
CA ILE A 280 -3.41 -6.12 -24.82
C ILE A 280 -2.17 -7.00 -24.76
N ALA A 281 -1.73 -7.38 -23.56
CA ALA A 281 -0.49 -8.12 -23.34
C ALA A 281 -0.68 -9.36 -22.45
N PRO A 282 -1.73 -10.19 -22.62
CA PRO A 282 -2.03 -11.30 -21.73
C PRO A 282 -0.88 -12.32 -21.60
N GLU A 283 -0.11 -12.52 -22.66
CA GLU A 283 1.02 -13.47 -22.68
C GLU A 283 2.15 -13.10 -21.71
N TYR A 284 2.23 -11.85 -21.25
CA TYR A 284 3.22 -11.42 -20.26
C TYR A 284 2.79 -11.68 -18.81
N TYR A 285 1.51 -12.00 -18.58
CA TYR A 285 0.93 -12.12 -17.24
C TYR A 285 0.33 -13.49 -16.95
N ASN A 286 -0.18 -14.21 -17.97
CA ASN A 286 -0.89 -15.48 -17.78
C ASN A 286 -0.08 -16.57 -17.06
N ASP A 287 1.24 -16.59 -17.24
CA ASP A 287 2.13 -17.58 -16.64
C ASP A 287 2.77 -17.11 -15.32
N LEU A 288 2.49 -15.87 -14.89
CA LEU A 288 2.98 -15.36 -13.62
C LEU A 288 2.17 -15.92 -12.45
N PRO A 289 2.80 -16.21 -11.30
CA PRO A 289 2.07 -16.65 -10.12
C PRO A 289 1.15 -15.54 -9.61
N GLN A 290 -0.04 -15.95 -9.18
CA GLN A 290 -1.11 -15.05 -8.78
C GLN A 290 -1.87 -15.57 -7.55
N TYR A 291 -2.55 -14.65 -6.86
CA TYR A 291 -3.44 -14.96 -5.76
C TYR A 291 -4.91 -14.74 -6.13
N THR A 292 -5.79 -15.48 -5.46
CA THR A 292 -7.25 -15.28 -5.53
C THR A 292 -7.86 -14.93 -4.17
N SER A 293 -7.08 -15.03 -3.07
CA SER A 293 -7.53 -14.69 -1.72
C SER A 293 -6.40 -14.10 -0.86
N TRP A 294 -6.51 -12.82 -0.50
CA TRP A 294 -5.60 -12.18 0.45
C TRP A 294 -5.74 -12.71 1.88
N VAL A 295 -6.92 -13.18 2.27
CA VAL A 295 -7.10 -13.90 3.56
C VAL A 295 -6.25 -15.15 3.60
N ARG A 296 -6.19 -15.89 2.49
CA ARG A 296 -5.32 -17.07 2.40
C ARG A 296 -3.85 -16.68 2.46
N VAL A 297 -3.43 -15.58 1.82
CA VAL A 297 -2.06 -15.07 1.92
C VAL A 297 -1.67 -14.78 3.38
N LEU A 298 -2.55 -14.12 4.15
CA LEU A 298 -2.32 -13.87 5.58
C LEU A 298 -2.17 -15.19 6.36
N TYR A 299 -3.09 -16.14 6.12
CA TYR A 299 -3.05 -17.45 6.78
C TYR A 299 -1.77 -18.23 6.46
N ASP A 300 -1.43 -18.33 5.18
CA ASP A 300 -0.23 -19.04 4.69
C ASP A 300 1.03 -18.36 5.24
N PHE A 301 1.12 -17.02 5.21
CA PHE A 301 2.24 -16.29 5.81
C PHE A 301 2.41 -16.58 7.30
N ILE A 302 1.32 -16.68 8.08
CA ILE A 302 1.39 -16.98 9.52
C ILE A 302 1.79 -18.43 9.75
N THR A 303 1.21 -19.37 9.00
CA THR A 303 1.25 -20.80 9.34
C THR A 303 2.36 -21.58 8.67
N ASP A 304 2.86 -21.13 7.52
CA ASP A 304 3.96 -21.75 6.78
C ASP A 304 5.31 -21.40 7.43
N ASP A 305 6.03 -22.39 7.95
CA ASP A 305 7.32 -22.19 8.61
C ASP A 305 8.47 -21.89 7.62
N THR A 306 8.22 -21.88 6.31
CA THR A 306 9.19 -21.44 5.29
C THR A 306 9.09 -19.94 4.99
N LEU A 307 8.01 -19.29 5.43
CA LEU A 307 7.76 -17.86 5.23
C LEU A 307 8.08 -17.04 6.49
N SER A 308 8.67 -15.86 6.28
CA SER A 308 8.95 -14.87 7.33
C SER A 308 9.11 -13.48 6.71
N PRO A 309 9.36 -12.43 7.52
CA PRO A 309 9.70 -11.12 6.96
C PRO A 309 10.95 -11.13 6.08
N TYR A 310 11.83 -12.14 6.19
CA TYR A 310 12.96 -12.36 5.27
C TYR A 310 12.58 -12.90 3.89
N SER A 311 11.33 -13.32 3.66
CA SER A 311 10.86 -13.82 2.37
C SER A 311 10.67 -12.69 1.36
N ARG A 312 11.74 -11.92 1.10
CA ARG A 312 11.82 -10.77 0.20
C ARG A 312 13.09 -10.87 -0.63
N ILE A 313 13.06 -10.27 -1.81
CA ILE A 313 14.26 -10.11 -2.64
C ILE A 313 14.93 -8.77 -2.30
N LYS A 314 16.25 -8.80 -2.10
CA LYS A 314 17.10 -7.61 -1.99
C LYS A 314 18.12 -7.58 -3.13
N ARG A 315 18.47 -6.37 -3.56
CA ARG A 315 19.46 -6.14 -4.62
C ARG A 315 20.34 -4.96 -4.27
N LYS A 316 21.61 -5.07 -4.68
CA LYS A 316 22.55 -3.95 -4.65
C LYS A 316 22.31 -3.07 -5.86
N LEU A 317 22.00 -1.80 -5.62
CA LEU A 317 21.76 -0.83 -6.68
C LEU A 317 23.07 -0.51 -7.42
N LYS A 318 22.98 -0.36 -8.74
CA LYS A 318 24.09 0.02 -9.62
C LYS A 318 23.89 1.46 -10.10
N GLY A 319 24.94 2.27 -10.06
CA GLY A 319 24.92 3.66 -10.53
C GLY A 319 24.34 4.67 -9.54
N GLU A 320 24.07 5.89 -10.01
CA GLU A 320 23.54 6.96 -9.18
C GLU A 320 22.06 6.73 -8.82
N VAL A 321 21.78 6.74 -7.51
CA VAL A 321 20.41 6.72 -6.99
C VAL A 321 19.85 8.14 -7.04
N LYS A 322 18.74 8.33 -7.76
CA LYS A 322 18.04 9.60 -7.93
C LYS A 322 16.83 9.62 -7.01
N GLN A 323 16.98 10.23 -5.84
CA GLN A 323 15.91 10.43 -4.88
C GLN A 323 15.38 11.86 -4.93
N GLU A 324 14.06 12.02 -4.84
CA GLU A 324 13.36 13.31 -4.75
C GLU A 324 13.04 13.74 -3.31
#